data_AF-A0A7C3W9C9-F1
#
_entry.id   AF-A0A7C3W9C9-F1
#
_cell.length_a   1.000
_cell.length_b   1.000
_cell.length_c   1.000
_cell.angle_alpha   90.00
_cell.angle_beta   90.00
_cell.angle_gamma   90.00
#
_symmetry.space_group_name_H-M   'P 1'
#
loop_
_entity.id
_entity.type
_entity.pdbx_description
1 polymer ?
#
loop_
_entity_poly.entity_id
_entity_poly.type
_entity_poly.pdbx_seq_one_letter_code
_entity_poly.pdbx_strand_id
1 'polypeptide(L)'
;MGRLSVATKMDFLPLFRAFRETLKAFPNAWLILAGQEQPIGFAQQLQHFADEVGIRDKLITLTDIPQEAKPALYNCADIFVSLSDSLQENFGLTVLEAMACGLPVIASDWDGYRELVVDGETGFLVPTWWGQCDAPFNLIALAGAWETEHFYLAQCVALDWEKLENALQTLLADSELRREMGHQGRLKAEAYDWQNIVSRYEQLWQESTRFLFNPVTPASNFAVPQFFETFRHYPSHILQEDTQVMLTSLGVALSEGKEWLLLYDELRFVLDEGLLELFKDALSESPCSFGTLLRRIRTYRPDCPRLWVEYHILWLAKQGFVALRQRSER
;
A
#
# COMPACT_ATOMS: atom_id res chain seq x y z
N MET A 1 0.22 0.93 13.88
CA MET A 1 0.16 2.24 14.57
C MET A 1 -0.03 3.32 13.52
N GLY A 2 -1.01 4.20 13.70
CA GLY A 2 -1.33 5.28 12.77
C GLY A 2 -2.84 5.44 12.63
N ARG A 3 -3.29 6.50 11.96
CA ARG A 3 -4.71 6.68 11.65
C ARG A 3 -5.24 5.43 10.95
N LEU A 4 -6.39 4.92 11.38
CA LEU A 4 -7.05 3.79 10.73
C LEU A 4 -7.97 4.36 9.66
N SER A 5 -7.47 4.42 8.42
CA SER A 5 -8.18 5.03 7.30
C SER A 5 -7.75 4.42 5.97
N VAL A 6 -8.72 3.94 5.20
CA VAL A 6 -8.47 3.41 3.84
C VAL A 6 -8.10 4.51 2.83
N ALA A 7 -8.64 5.72 2.99
CA ALA A 7 -8.40 6.81 2.05
C ALA A 7 -7.02 7.46 2.22
N THR A 8 -6.54 7.56 3.46
CA THR A 8 -5.37 8.39 3.81
C THR A 8 -4.16 7.59 4.26
N LYS A 9 -4.30 6.28 4.45
CA LYS A 9 -3.23 5.43 4.99
C LYS A 9 -3.03 4.16 4.20
N MET A 10 -3.92 3.19 4.34
CA MET A 10 -3.79 1.91 3.64
C MET A 10 -5.13 1.17 3.57
N ASP A 11 -5.31 0.40 2.51
CA ASP A 11 -6.20 -0.75 2.52
C ASP A 11 -5.68 -1.83 3.48
N PHE A 12 -6.55 -2.28 4.38
CA PHE A 12 -6.21 -3.26 5.41
C PHE A 12 -6.44 -4.70 4.95
N LEU A 13 -7.23 -4.93 3.90
CA LEU A 13 -7.54 -6.28 3.41
C LEU A 13 -6.29 -7.04 2.92
N PRO A 14 -5.34 -6.44 2.19
CA PRO A 14 -4.09 -7.11 1.82
C PRO A 14 -3.30 -7.58 3.05
N LEU A 15 -3.20 -6.73 4.08
CA LEU A 15 -2.52 -7.08 5.33
C LEU A 15 -3.24 -8.23 6.06
N PHE A 16 -4.56 -8.21 6.14
CA PHE A 16 -5.33 -9.26 6.81
C PHE A 16 -5.16 -10.62 6.14
N ARG A 17 -5.22 -10.65 4.81
CA ARG A 17 -5.02 -11.87 4.02
C ARG A 17 -3.58 -12.37 4.13
N ALA A 18 -2.57 -11.50 4.03
CA ALA A 18 -1.17 -11.89 4.24
C ALA A 18 -0.92 -12.41 5.67
N PHE A 19 -1.59 -11.81 6.67
CA PHE A 19 -1.52 -12.27 8.05
C PHE A 19 -2.21 -13.64 8.25
N ARG A 20 -3.34 -13.89 7.60
CA ARG A 20 -4.01 -15.21 7.56
C ARG A 20 -3.04 -16.30 7.08
N GLU A 21 -2.31 -16.04 6.01
CA GLU A 21 -1.30 -16.97 5.48
C GLU A 21 -0.13 -17.15 6.47
N THR A 22 0.32 -16.05 7.09
CA THR A 22 1.39 -16.06 8.10
C THR A 22 1.04 -16.95 9.31
N LEU A 23 -0.22 -16.94 9.76
CA LEU A 23 -0.67 -17.74 10.90
C LEU A 23 -0.53 -19.28 10.67
N LYS A 24 -0.43 -19.74 9.42
CA LYS A 24 -0.19 -21.17 9.11
C LYS A 24 1.16 -21.65 9.63
N ALA A 25 2.19 -20.80 9.55
CA ALA A 25 3.53 -21.08 10.06
C ALA A 25 3.75 -20.52 11.49
N PHE A 26 3.09 -19.42 11.84
CA PHE A 26 3.27 -18.71 13.11
C PHE A 26 1.95 -18.55 13.86
N PRO A 27 1.35 -19.63 14.40
CA PRO A 27 0.01 -19.59 15.01
C PRO A 27 -0.09 -18.75 16.29
N ASN A 28 1.05 -18.37 16.87
CA ASN A 28 1.12 -17.52 18.06
C ASN A 28 1.29 -16.02 17.74
N ALA A 29 1.38 -15.65 16.46
CA ALA A 29 1.45 -14.24 16.06
C ALA A 29 0.13 -13.51 16.35
N TRP A 30 0.23 -12.21 16.63
CA TRP A 30 -0.90 -11.31 16.86
C TRP A 30 -0.76 -10.08 15.97
N LEU A 31 -1.89 -9.58 15.45
CA LEU A 31 -1.95 -8.32 14.72
C LEU A 31 -2.55 -7.24 15.63
N ILE A 32 -1.84 -6.13 15.81
CA ILE A 32 -2.29 -4.98 16.61
C ILE A 32 -2.49 -3.78 15.69
N LEU A 33 -3.73 -3.37 15.53
CA LEU A 33 -4.09 -2.10 14.89
C LEU A 33 -4.32 -1.05 15.97
N ALA A 34 -3.64 0.08 15.88
CA ALA A 34 -3.66 1.11 16.90
C ALA A 34 -3.64 2.50 16.29
N GLY A 35 -4.61 3.34 16.67
CA GLY A 35 -4.71 4.74 16.28
C GLY A 35 -6.14 5.20 16.07
N GLN A 36 -6.31 6.49 15.77
CA GLN A 36 -7.62 7.09 15.58
C GLN A 36 -8.30 6.55 14.32
N GLU A 37 -9.56 6.12 14.44
CA GLU A 37 -10.36 5.72 13.29
C GLU A 37 -10.83 6.93 12.46
N GLN A 38 -10.79 6.79 11.14
CA GLN A 38 -11.31 7.78 10.21
C GLN A 38 -11.82 7.08 8.93
N PRO A 39 -13.15 7.08 8.68
CA PRO A 39 -14.20 7.74 9.45
C PRO A 39 -14.53 7.04 10.79
N ILE A 40 -15.41 7.66 11.60
CA ILE A 40 -15.95 7.03 12.82
C ILE A 40 -16.67 5.73 12.44
N GLY A 41 -16.47 4.67 13.24
CA GLY A 41 -17.00 3.33 12.97
C GLY A 41 -16.13 2.48 12.04
N PHE A 42 -15.05 3.03 11.46
CA PHE A 42 -14.15 2.27 10.60
C PHE A 42 -13.48 1.11 11.33
N ALA A 43 -13.20 1.23 12.63
CA ALA A 43 -12.67 0.13 13.43
C ALA A 43 -13.63 -1.07 13.49
N GLN A 44 -14.95 -0.85 13.47
CA GLN A 44 -15.94 -1.91 13.42
C GLN A 44 -15.95 -2.60 12.05
N GLN A 45 -15.81 -1.83 10.96
CA GLN A 45 -15.68 -2.39 9.61
C GLN A 45 -14.41 -3.26 9.50
N LEU A 46 -13.29 -2.82 10.08
CA LEU A 46 -12.07 -3.62 10.14
C LEU A 46 -12.25 -4.92 10.93
N GLN A 47 -13.01 -4.90 12.03
CA GLN A 47 -13.32 -6.12 12.76
C GLN A 47 -14.18 -7.08 11.93
N HIS A 48 -15.18 -6.58 11.21
CA HIS A 48 -15.98 -7.39 10.31
C HIS A 48 -15.14 -8.00 9.19
N PHE A 49 -14.24 -7.23 8.57
CA PHE A 49 -13.31 -7.77 7.59
C PHE A 49 -12.36 -8.83 8.16
N ALA A 50 -11.93 -8.66 9.41
CA ALA A 50 -11.14 -9.67 10.10
C ALA A 50 -11.93 -10.95 10.39
N ASP A 51 -13.24 -10.84 10.66
CA ASP A 51 -14.15 -12.01 10.78
C ASP A 51 -14.25 -12.75 9.44
N GLU A 52 -14.53 -12.03 8.36
CA GLU A 52 -14.67 -12.59 7.01
C GLU A 52 -13.37 -13.25 6.51
N VAL A 53 -12.21 -12.68 6.83
CA VAL A 53 -10.91 -13.26 6.51
C VAL A 53 -10.54 -14.42 7.45
N GLY A 54 -11.14 -14.50 8.65
CA GLY A 54 -10.90 -15.56 9.63
C GLY A 54 -9.68 -15.33 10.53
N ILE A 55 -9.41 -14.07 10.89
CA ILE A 55 -8.29 -13.68 11.77
C ILE A 55 -8.73 -12.89 13.01
N ARG A 56 -10.04 -12.78 13.28
CA ARG A 56 -10.60 -11.93 14.35
C ARG A 56 -10.00 -12.20 15.72
N ASP A 57 -9.82 -13.47 16.04
CA ASP A 57 -9.29 -14.02 17.28
C ASP A 57 -7.78 -13.83 17.44
N LYS A 58 -7.11 -13.29 16.41
CA LYS A 58 -5.70 -12.86 16.42
C LYS A 58 -5.52 -11.37 16.17
N LEU A 59 -6.62 -10.60 16.18
CA LEU A 59 -6.64 -9.16 15.95
C LEU A 59 -7.01 -8.38 17.22
N ILE A 60 -6.14 -7.44 17.59
CA ILE A 60 -6.40 -6.42 18.61
C ILE A 60 -6.54 -5.07 17.91
N THR A 61 -7.66 -4.39 18.13
CA THR A 61 -7.91 -3.04 17.59
C THR A 61 -8.03 -2.06 18.75
N LEU A 62 -7.17 -1.04 18.76
CA LEU A 62 -7.09 0.01 19.79
C LEU A 62 -7.34 1.38 19.14
N THR A 63 -8.50 1.98 19.40
CA THR A 63 -8.81 3.35 18.99
C THR A 63 -8.53 4.33 20.13
N ASP A 64 -8.32 5.60 19.79
CA ASP A 64 -8.22 6.72 20.77
C ASP A 64 -7.18 6.53 21.88
N ILE A 65 -6.04 5.93 21.52
CA ILE A 65 -4.91 5.72 22.43
C ILE A 65 -4.24 7.04 22.82
N PRO A 66 -3.98 7.28 24.13
CA PRO A 66 -3.20 8.43 24.59
C PRO A 66 -1.79 8.45 23.98
N GLN A 67 -1.25 9.65 23.76
CA GLN A 67 0.09 9.82 23.17
C GLN A 67 1.17 9.14 24.01
N GLU A 68 1.02 9.17 25.33
CA GLU A 68 1.95 8.58 26.30
C GLU A 68 1.98 7.04 26.24
N ALA A 69 0.92 6.42 25.69
CA ALA A 69 0.84 4.96 25.52
C ALA A 69 1.53 4.48 24.23
N LYS A 70 1.79 5.36 23.27
CA LYS A 70 2.40 4.98 21.97
C LYS A 70 3.74 4.26 22.14
N PRO A 71 4.70 4.74 22.96
CA PRO A 71 5.97 4.05 23.13
C PRO A 71 5.81 2.62 23.67
N ALA A 72 4.87 2.40 24.61
CA ALA A 72 4.62 1.07 25.15
C ALA A 72 4.08 0.11 24.08
N LEU A 73 3.22 0.60 23.18
CA LEU A 73 2.67 -0.19 22.07
C LEU A 73 3.73 -0.53 21.02
N TYR A 74 4.67 0.36 20.73
CA TYR A 74 5.80 0.03 19.88
C TYR A 74 6.72 -1.01 20.56
N ASN A 75 7.08 -0.79 21.83
CA ASN A 75 8.00 -1.68 22.54
C ASN A 75 7.43 -3.08 22.83
N CYS A 76 6.12 -3.29 22.74
CA CYS A 76 5.52 -4.62 22.87
C CYS A 76 5.40 -5.39 21.54
N ALA A 77 5.74 -4.77 20.41
CA ALA A 77 5.69 -5.41 19.10
C ALA A 77 7.06 -6.03 18.73
N ASP A 78 7.03 -7.02 17.85
CA ASP A 78 8.24 -7.59 17.22
C ASP A 78 8.59 -6.90 15.89
N ILE A 79 7.57 -6.46 15.14
CA ILE A 79 7.69 -5.95 13.78
C ILE A 79 6.69 -4.81 13.62
N PHE A 80 7.08 -3.73 12.95
CA PHE A 80 6.17 -2.68 12.52
C PHE A 80 5.83 -2.82 11.03
N VAL A 81 4.56 -2.77 10.68
CA VAL A 81 4.10 -2.89 9.28
C VAL A 81 3.35 -1.63 8.87
N SER A 82 3.73 -1.04 7.73
CA SER A 82 3.05 0.11 7.13
C SER A 82 3.02 0.00 5.60
N LEU A 83 1.92 -0.52 5.06
CA LEU A 83 1.78 -0.79 3.62
C LEU A 83 0.95 0.31 2.96
N SER A 84 1.43 1.54 3.03
CA SER A 84 0.67 2.66 2.49
C SER A 84 0.53 2.57 0.98
N ASP A 85 -0.67 2.86 0.51
CA ASP A 85 -1.09 2.92 -0.89
C ASP A 85 -1.60 4.34 -1.26
N SER A 86 -1.44 5.29 -0.34
CA SER A 86 -1.97 6.64 -0.46
C SER A 86 -0.94 7.60 -1.04
N LEU A 87 -1.37 8.42 -1.99
CA LEU A 87 -0.57 9.53 -2.53
C LEU A 87 -0.27 10.62 -1.48
N GLN A 88 -1.00 10.61 -0.35
CA GLN A 88 -0.77 11.55 0.76
C GLN A 88 0.42 11.14 1.64
N GLU A 89 0.87 9.89 1.59
CA GLU A 89 1.92 9.40 2.47
C GLU A 89 3.31 9.75 1.90
N ASN A 90 3.86 10.84 2.44
CA ASN A 90 5.09 11.45 1.92
C ASN A 90 6.31 11.28 2.84
N PHE A 91 6.13 10.86 4.10
CA PHE A 91 7.26 10.75 5.03
C PHE A 91 7.17 9.58 5.99
N GLY A 92 6.01 9.27 6.57
CA GLY A 92 5.91 8.16 7.54
C GLY A 92 6.46 8.46 8.92
N LEU A 93 5.88 9.44 9.63
CA LEU A 93 6.22 9.68 11.04
C LEU A 93 6.06 8.42 11.91
N THR A 94 5.05 7.59 11.67
CA THR A 94 4.84 6.35 12.42
C THR A 94 5.89 5.28 12.12
N VAL A 95 6.47 5.28 10.91
CA VAL A 95 7.62 4.46 10.54
C VAL A 95 8.85 4.92 11.31
N LEU A 96 9.11 6.23 11.31
CA LEU A 96 10.23 6.81 12.05
C LEU A 96 10.12 6.56 13.57
N GLU A 97 8.92 6.70 14.15
CA GLU A 97 8.63 6.38 15.55
C GLU A 97 8.89 4.90 15.88
N ALA A 98 8.51 3.98 14.98
CA ALA A 98 8.78 2.55 15.12
C ALA A 98 10.28 2.25 15.10
N MET A 99 11.00 2.84 14.14
CA MET A 99 12.46 2.73 14.02
C MET A 99 13.16 3.28 15.27
N ALA A 100 12.72 4.44 15.79
CA ALA A 100 13.25 5.02 17.03
C ALA A 100 13.00 4.12 18.27
N CYS A 101 11.92 3.34 18.27
CA CYS A 101 11.67 2.33 19.30
C CYS A 101 12.50 1.04 19.09
N GLY A 102 13.20 0.91 17.96
CA GLY A 102 14.04 -0.22 17.62
C GLY A 102 13.28 -1.39 17.03
N LEU A 103 12.19 -1.13 16.31
CA LEU A 103 11.47 -2.16 15.55
C LEU A 103 12.01 -2.24 14.11
N PRO A 104 12.20 -3.45 13.57
CA PRO A 104 12.31 -3.61 12.12
C PRO A 104 10.99 -3.23 11.46
N VAL A 105 11.08 -2.61 10.29
CA VAL A 105 9.90 -2.11 9.55
C VAL A 105 9.67 -2.93 8.27
N ILE A 106 8.44 -3.35 8.01
CA ILE A 106 7.99 -3.74 6.68
C ILE A 106 7.15 -2.58 6.13
N ALA A 107 7.62 -1.92 5.08
CA ALA A 107 6.93 -0.79 4.48
C ALA A 107 6.67 -1.02 2.99
N SER A 108 5.65 -0.38 2.41
CA SER A 108 5.55 -0.32 0.95
C SER A 108 6.75 0.41 0.37
N ASP A 109 7.27 -0.08 -0.75
CA ASP A 109 8.23 0.61 -1.60
C ASP A 109 7.49 1.70 -2.38
N TRP A 110 7.17 2.75 -1.64
CA TRP A 110 6.46 3.94 -2.06
C TRP A 110 7.32 5.15 -1.68
N ASP A 111 7.33 6.20 -2.50
CA ASP A 111 8.31 7.31 -2.40
C ASP A 111 8.52 7.81 -0.96
N GLY A 112 7.43 8.06 -0.25
CA GLY A 112 7.47 8.60 1.11
C GLY A 112 8.15 7.71 2.15
N TYR A 113 8.29 6.41 1.89
CA TYR A 113 8.94 5.45 2.80
C TYR A 113 10.33 5.03 2.33
N ARG A 114 10.61 5.12 1.03
CA ARG A 114 11.86 4.69 0.41
C ARG A 114 13.08 5.41 0.98
N GLU A 115 12.93 6.66 1.42
CA GLU A 115 14.01 7.40 2.08
C GLU A 115 14.24 6.97 3.53
N LEU A 116 13.20 6.54 4.24
CA LEU A 116 13.29 6.13 5.65
C LEU A 116 13.80 4.70 5.79
N VAL A 117 13.21 3.74 5.10
CA VAL A 117 13.54 2.32 5.26
C VAL A 117 14.65 1.92 4.29
N VAL A 118 15.76 1.39 4.81
CA VAL A 118 16.82 0.79 3.99
C VAL A 118 16.54 -0.69 3.87
N ASP A 119 16.18 -1.14 2.67
CA ASP A 119 15.82 -2.53 2.40
C ASP A 119 16.96 -3.50 2.77
N GLY A 120 16.63 -4.52 3.55
CA GLY A 120 17.57 -5.51 4.09
C GLY A 120 18.42 -5.04 5.27
N GLU A 121 18.39 -3.75 5.64
CA GLU A 121 19.22 -3.19 6.72
C GLU A 121 18.38 -2.70 7.91
N THR A 122 17.37 -1.86 7.69
CA THR A 122 16.48 -1.36 8.76
C THR A 122 15.11 -2.03 8.74
N GLY A 123 14.88 -2.91 7.76
CA GLY A 123 13.57 -3.47 7.45
C GLY A 123 13.50 -3.97 6.01
N PHE A 124 12.27 -4.16 5.51
CA PHE A 124 12.01 -4.59 4.14
C PHE A 124 11.05 -3.61 3.44
N LEU A 125 11.38 -3.30 2.19
CA LEU A 125 10.52 -2.57 1.28
C LEU A 125 9.76 -3.55 0.37
N VAL A 126 8.43 -3.46 0.37
CA VAL A 126 7.54 -4.31 -0.43
C VAL A 126 7.23 -3.60 -1.76
N PRO A 127 7.71 -4.12 -2.91
CA PRO A 127 7.47 -3.49 -4.20
C PRO A 127 6.00 -3.18 -4.46
N THR A 128 5.74 -2.04 -5.11
CA THR A 128 4.38 -1.59 -5.44
C THR A 128 4.19 -1.45 -6.94
N TRP A 129 2.93 -1.61 -7.37
CA TRP A 129 2.47 -1.47 -8.75
C TRP A 129 1.39 -0.39 -8.84
N TRP A 130 1.44 0.41 -9.90
CA TRP A 130 0.38 1.35 -10.26
C TRP A 130 0.17 1.42 -11.78
N GLY A 131 -0.82 2.20 -12.23
CA GLY A 131 -1.16 2.34 -13.65
C GLY A 131 -1.93 3.62 -13.94
N GLN A 132 -2.09 3.94 -15.22
CA GLN A 132 -2.70 5.19 -15.69
C GLN A 132 -4.22 5.08 -15.66
N CYS A 133 -4.78 5.10 -14.45
CA CYS A 133 -6.21 4.90 -14.21
C CYS A 133 -6.84 5.98 -13.31
N ASP A 134 -6.17 7.12 -13.16
CA ASP A 134 -6.61 8.26 -12.35
C ASP A 134 -7.72 9.08 -13.01
N ALA A 135 -7.75 9.16 -14.35
CA ALA A 135 -8.63 10.07 -15.10
C ALA A 135 -10.13 10.06 -14.69
N PRO A 136 -10.80 8.93 -14.38
CA PRO A 136 -12.18 8.94 -13.90
C PRO A 136 -12.37 9.65 -12.55
N PHE A 137 -11.33 9.68 -11.72
CA PHE A 137 -11.38 10.19 -10.35
C PHE A 137 -10.88 11.64 -10.26
N ASN A 138 -10.10 12.13 -11.22
CA ASN A 138 -9.55 13.49 -11.20
C ASN A 138 -10.63 14.59 -11.16
N LEU A 139 -11.85 14.31 -11.61
CA LEU A 139 -12.98 15.25 -11.52
C LEU A 139 -13.60 15.29 -10.11
N ILE A 140 -13.41 14.24 -9.30
CA ILE A 140 -13.88 14.18 -7.91
C ILE A 140 -13.14 15.21 -7.06
N ALA A 141 -11.84 15.47 -7.31
CA ALA A 141 -11.11 16.58 -6.69
C ALA A 141 -11.84 17.92 -6.78
N LEU A 142 -12.51 18.20 -7.91
CA LEU A 142 -13.19 19.47 -8.13
C LEU A 142 -14.50 19.61 -7.35
N ALA A 143 -15.13 18.48 -6.99
CA ALA A 143 -16.37 18.45 -6.23
C ALA A 143 -16.15 18.54 -4.71
N GLY A 144 -14.89 18.57 -4.24
CA GLY A 144 -14.53 18.86 -2.84
C GLY A 144 -14.41 17.65 -1.91
N ALA A 145 -14.59 16.43 -2.40
CA ALA A 145 -14.45 15.20 -1.62
C ALA A 145 -13.08 14.54 -1.85
N TRP A 146 -11.99 15.23 -1.52
CA TRP A 146 -10.61 14.75 -1.74
C TRP A 146 -10.34 13.38 -1.11
N GLU A 147 -10.93 13.07 0.06
CA GLU A 147 -10.82 11.75 0.69
C GLU A 147 -11.41 10.63 -0.21
N THR A 148 -12.52 10.90 -0.90
CA THR A 148 -13.16 9.95 -1.82
C THR A 148 -12.29 9.70 -3.06
N GLU A 149 -11.70 10.76 -3.60
CA GLU A 149 -10.74 10.63 -4.71
C GLU A 149 -9.52 9.80 -4.29
N HIS A 150 -8.91 10.13 -3.15
CA HIS A 150 -7.73 9.44 -2.65
C HIS A 150 -8.03 7.98 -2.33
N PHE A 151 -9.23 7.69 -1.82
CA PHE A 151 -9.73 6.34 -1.68
C PHE A 151 -9.66 5.58 -3.01
N TYR A 152 -10.30 6.09 -4.08
CA TYR A 152 -10.31 5.40 -5.37
C TYR A 152 -8.91 5.27 -5.98
N LEU A 153 -8.07 6.29 -5.88
CA LEU A 153 -6.68 6.22 -6.35
C LEU A 153 -5.85 5.18 -5.59
N ALA A 154 -6.07 5.04 -4.28
CA ALA A 154 -5.39 4.01 -3.48
C ALA A 154 -5.81 2.59 -3.88
N GLN A 155 -7.05 2.39 -4.37
CA GLN A 155 -7.57 1.07 -4.74
C GLN A 155 -6.90 0.47 -5.99
N CYS A 156 -6.16 1.24 -6.78
CA CYS A 156 -5.38 0.75 -7.91
C CYS A 156 -3.87 0.68 -7.64
N VAL A 157 -3.43 0.85 -6.39
CA VAL A 157 -2.05 0.59 -5.97
C VAL A 157 -1.97 -0.80 -5.36
N ALA A 158 -1.19 -1.68 -5.98
CA ALA A 158 -1.02 -3.07 -5.56
C ALA A 158 0.37 -3.32 -4.97
N LEU A 159 0.46 -4.27 -4.04
CA LEU A 159 1.71 -4.71 -3.41
C LEU A 159 2.18 -6.01 -4.05
N ASP A 160 3.49 -6.26 -4.02
CA ASP A 160 4.04 -7.59 -4.27
C ASP A 160 3.81 -8.50 -3.06
N TRP A 161 2.86 -9.42 -3.21
CA TRP A 161 2.45 -10.35 -2.16
C TRP A 161 3.54 -11.34 -1.76
N GLU A 162 4.31 -11.81 -2.74
CA GLU A 162 5.39 -12.77 -2.48
C GLU A 162 6.47 -12.10 -1.61
N LYS A 163 6.79 -10.84 -1.90
CA LYS A 163 7.73 -10.04 -1.08
C LYS A 163 7.17 -9.73 0.31
N LEU A 164 5.89 -9.38 0.42
CA LEU A 164 5.25 -9.14 1.71
C LEU A 164 5.27 -10.39 2.61
N GLU A 165 4.86 -11.54 2.07
CA GLU A 165 4.85 -12.80 2.80
C GLU A 165 6.26 -13.22 3.21
N ASN A 166 7.24 -13.13 2.31
CA ASN A 166 8.63 -13.44 2.61
C ASN A 166 9.21 -12.53 3.70
N ALA A 167 8.92 -11.22 3.67
CA ALA A 167 9.36 -10.28 4.69
C ALA A 167 8.76 -10.61 6.07
N LEU A 168 7.46 -10.91 6.13
CA LEU A 168 6.79 -11.32 7.36
C LEU A 168 7.38 -12.61 7.92
N GLN A 169 7.53 -13.65 7.09
CA GLN A 169 8.07 -14.94 7.52
C GLN A 169 9.52 -14.84 7.98
N THR A 170 10.35 -14.08 7.24
CA THR A 170 11.77 -13.87 7.57
C THR A 170 11.91 -13.19 8.92
N LEU A 171 11.21 -12.07 9.12
CA LEU A 171 11.30 -11.36 10.39
C LEU A 171 10.70 -12.16 11.54
N LEU A 172 9.60 -12.89 11.36
CA LEU A 172 9.01 -13.70 12.44
C LEU A 172 9.90 -14.90 12.83
N ALA A 173 10.60 -15.50 11.87
CA ALA A 173 11.49 -16.64 12.12
C ALA A 173 12.79 -16.26 12.83
N ASP A 174 13.33 -15.06 12.60
CA ASP A 174 14.67 -14.70 13.05
C ASP A 174 14.66 -13.51 14.02
N SER A 175 14.75 -13.81 15.31
CA SER A 175 14.79 -12.78 16.36
C SER A 175 16.11 -12.00 16.40
N GLU A 176 17.21 -12.56 15.91
CA GLU A 176 18.51 -11.86 15.88
C GLU A 176 18.50 -10.82 14.78
N LEU A 177 18.00 -11.19 13.60
CA LEU A 177 17.75 -10.25 12.50
C LEU A 177 16.82 -9.11 12.92
N ARG A 178 15.73 -9.41 13.64
CA ARG A 178 14.82 -8.35 14.17
C ARG A 178 15.57 -7.34 15.04
N ARG A 179 16.45 -7.82 15.93
CA ARG A 179 17.24 -6.95 16.82
C ARG A 179 18.25 -6.12 16.05
N GLU A 180 18.95 -6.72 15.09
CA GLU A 180 19.93 -6.03 14.27
C GLU A 180 19.27 -4.94 13.43
N MET A 181 18.22 -5.29 12.67
CA MET A 181 17.48 -4.33 11.86
C MET A 181 16.84 -3.22 12.70
N GLY A 182 16.29 -3.57 13.87
CA GLY A 182 15.76 -2.59 14.82
C GLY A 182 16.84 -1.63 15.35
N HIS A 183 18.05 -2.14 15.62
CA HIS A 183 19.18 -1.31 16.03
C HIS A 183 19.62 -0.34 14.92
N GLN A 184 19.77 -0.83 13.68
CA GLN A 184 20.09 0.03 12.53
C GLN A 184 18.98 1.06 12.27
N GLY A 185 17.72 0.66 12.39
CA GLY A 185 16.57 1.56 12.31
C GLY A 185 16.64 2.70 13.32
N ARG A 186 17.00 2.38 14.57
CA ARG A 186 17.17 3.39 15.63
C ARG A 186 18.27 4.40 15.31
N LEU A 187 19.45 3.91 14.88
CA LEU A 187 20.57 4.78 14.47
C LEU A 187 20.16 5.72 13.34
N LYS A 188 19.42 5.20 12.34
CA LYS A 188 18.90 6.03 11.26
C LYS A 188 17.89 7.05 11.75
N ALA A 189 16.99 6.68 12.67
CA ALA A 189 15.98 7.57 13.21
C ALA A 189 16.58 8.77 14.00
N GLU A 190 17.73 8.59 14.67
CA GLU A 190 18.43 9.66 15.37
C GLU A 190 18.86 10.81 14.44
N ALA A 191 19.13 10.53 13.17
CA ALA A 191 19.45 11.56 12.18
C ALA A 191 18.28 12.52 11.90
N TYR A 192 17.06 12.13 12.26
CA TYR A 192 15.83 12.91 12.14
C TYR A 192 15.41 13.59 13.45
N ASP A 193 16.26 13.56 14.48
CA ASP A 193 16.02 14.33 15.71
C ASP A 193 15.92 15.83 15.41
N TRP A 194 15.03 16.53 16.13
CA TRP A 194 14.77 17.96 15.90
C TRP A 194 16.02 18.82 16.08
N GLN A 195 16.96 18.47 16.96
CA GLN A 195 18.21 19.22 17.11
C GLN A 195 19.08 19.13 15.85
N ASN A 196 19.10 17.96 15.20
CA ASN A 196 19.81 17.75 13.95
C ASN A 196 19.12 18.47 12.79
N ILE A 197 17.79 18.36 12.69
CA ILE A 197 17.01 18.98 11.62
C ILE A 197 17.08 20.50 11.68
N VAL A 198 16.85 21.11 12.84
CA VAL A 198 16.88 22.57 13.01
C VAL A 198 18.25 23.13 12.61
N SER A 199 19.34 22.48 13.05
CA SER A 199 20.71 22.89 12.69
C SER A 199 20.95 22.90 11.17
N ARG A 200 20.48 21.86 10.46
CA ARG A 200 20.58 21.78 8.99
C ARG A 200 19.74 22.85 8.28
N TYR A 201 18.55 23.13 8.80
CA TYR A 201 17.67 24.18 8.27
C TYR A 201 18.31 25.57 8.41
N GLU A 202 18.92 25.88 9.56
CA GLU A 202 19.63 27.15 9.76
C GLU A 202 20.82 27.31 8.80
N GLN A 203 21.57 26.24 8.57
CA GLN A 203 22.67 26.25 7.60
C GLN A 203 22.14 26.52 6.17
N LEU A 204 21.09 25.82 5.74
CA LEU A 204 20.47 26.02 4.44
C LEU A 204 19.95 27.45 4.26
N TRP A 205 19.34 28.01 5.31
CA TRP A 205 18.90 29.41 5.32
C TRP A 205 20.07 30.37 5.07
N GLN A 206 21.18 30.21 5.80
CA GLN A 206 22.37 31.03 5.63
C GLN A 206 22.97 30.92 4.22
N GLU A 207 23.01 29.72 3.64
CA GLU A 207 23.47 29.48 2.27
C GLU A 207 22.54 30.15 1.25
N SER A 208 21.22 30.06 1.47
CA SER A 208 20.19 30.58 0.56
C SER A 208 20.22 32.10 0.43
N THR A 209 20.62 32.83 1.48
CA THR A 209 20.80 34.29 1.42
C THR A 209 21.85 34.76 0.40
N ARG A 210 22.67 33.84 -0.13
CA ARG A 210 23.72 34.12 -1.11
C ARG A 210 23.24 33.97 -2.57
N PHE A 211 22.04 33.44 -2.79
CA PHE A 211 21.47 33.24 -4.13
C PHE A 211 20.40 34.30 -4.43
N LEU A 212 20.45 34.89 -5.63
CA LEU A 212 19.38 35.75 -6.14
C LEU A 212 18.23 34.87 -6.65
N PHE A 213 16.99 35.17 -6.26
CA PHE A 213 15.80 34.45 -6.71
C PHE A 213 15.72 34.40 -8.24
N ASN A 214 15.66 33.20 -8.80
CA ASN A 214 15.27 33.02 -10.20
C ASN A 214 13.76 33.28 -10.33
N PRO A 215 13.31 33.96 -11.40
CA PRO A 215 11.89 34.10 -11.67
C PRO A 215 11.27 32.71 -11.83
N VAL A 216 10.24 32.43 -11.03
CA VAL A 216 9.44 31.21 -11.14
C VAL A 216 8.57 31.34 -12.38
N THR A 217 8.75 30.45 -13.35
CA THR A 217 7.83 30.33 -14.47
C THR A 217 6.48 29.85 -13.95
N PRO A 218 5.36 30.54 -14.22
CA PRO A 218 4.05 30.06 -13.80
C PRO A 218 3.79 28.68 -14.42
N ALA A 219 3.43 27.70 -13.59
CA ALA A 219 2.97 26.41 -14.08
C ALA A 219 1.65 26.59 -14.88
N SER A 220 1.50 25.82 -15.96
CA SER A 220 0.30 25.82 -16.80
C SER A 220 -0.94 25.31 -16.06
N ASN A 221 -2.10 25.92 -16.37
CA ASN A 221 -3.47 25.61 -15.91
C ASN A 221 -3.69 24.32 -15.09
N PHE A 222 -3.97 24.48 -13.78
CA PHE A 222 -4.40 23.44 -12.84
C PHE A 222 -5.93 23.31 -12.75
N ALA A 223 -6.63 23.22 -13.88
CA ALA A 223 -8.09 23.09 -13.82
C ALA A 223 -8.54 21.70 -13.32
N VAL A 224 -7.74 20.66 -13.55
CA VAL A 224 -7.99 19.27 -13.13
C VAL A 224 -6.63 18.67 -12.72
N PRO A 225 -6.50 18.01 -11.56
CA PRO A 225 -5.25 17.34 -11.19
C PRO A 225 -4.91 16.20 -12.15
N GLN A 226 -3.62 15.96 -12.35
CA GLN A 226 -3.09 14.82 -13.11
C GLN A 226 -2.24 13.95 -12.18
N PHE A 227 -2.89 13.13 -11.35
CA PHE A 227 -2.21 12.39 -10.28
C PHE A 227 -1.20 11.40 -10.83
N PHE A 228 -1.58 10.63 -11.87
CA PHE A 228 -0.66 9.65 -12.42
C PHE A 228 0.61 10.32 -12.96
N GLU A 229 0.48 11.37 -13.77
CA GLU A 229 1.66 12.08 -14.31
C GLU A 229 2.52 12.71 -13.21
N THR A 230 1.89 13.24 -12.15
CA THR A 230 2.58 13.87 -11.03
C THR A 230 3.33 12.84 -10.18
N PHE A 231 2.69 11.71 -9.89
CA PHE A 231 3.15 10.75 -8.87
C PHE A 231 3.59 9.39 -9.43
N ARG A 232 3.70 9.20 -10.75
CA ARG A 232 4.17 7.93 -11.37
C ARG A 232 5.58 7.49 -10.95
N HIS A 233 6.33 8.33 -10.24
CA HIS A 233 7.63 7.99 -9.66
C HIS A 233 7.52 7.33 -8.28
N TYR A 234 6.34 7.37 -7.65
CA TYR A 234 6.08 6.77 -6.35
C TYR A 234 6.18 5.24 -6.32
N PRO A 235 5.48 4.49 -7.20
CA PRO A 235 5.53 3.04 -7.15
C PRO A 235 6.87 2.49 -7.62
N SER A 236 7.19 1.27 -7.23
CA SER A 236 8.34 0.53 -7.78
C SER A 236 8.16 0.25 -9.27
N HIS A 237 6.93 -0.04 -9.68
CA HIS A 237 6.59 -0.51 -11.02
C HIS A 237 5.31 0.16 -11.56
N ILE A 238 5.33 0.39 -12.87
CA ILE A 238 4.16 0.80 -13.63
C ILE A 238 3.68 -0.38 -14.47
N LEU A 239 2.38 -0.63 -14.49
CA LEU A 239 1.75 -1.64 -15.33
C LEU A 239 1.98 -1.31 -16.81
N GLN A 240 2.65 -2.22 -17.52
CA GLN A 240 2.97 -2.11 -18.94
C GLN A 240 2.33 -3.25 -19.74
N GLU A 241 2.28 -3.12 -21.06
CA GLU A 241 1.67 -4.16 -21.91
C GLU A 241 2.38 -5.52 -21.84
N ASP A 242 3.66 -5.54 -21.48
CA ASP A 242 4.46 -6.76 -21.34
C ASP A 242 4.52 -7.32 -19.92
N THR A 243 3.98 -6.60 -18.92
CA THR A 243 3.80 -7.09 -17.54
C THR A 243 3.05 -8.42 -17.58
N GLN A 244 3.62 -9.45 -16.95
CA GLN A 244 2.97 -10.75 -16.84
C GLN A 244 1.88 -10.70 -15.79
N VAL A 245 0.73 -11.25 -16.13
CA VAL A 245 -0.48 -11.30 -15.30
C VAL A 245 -0.92 -12.75 -15.19
N MET A 246 -1.16 -13.20 -13.96
CA MET A 246 -1.56 -14.58 -13.68
C MET A 246 -2.44 -14.67 -12.44
N LEU A 247 -3.35 -15.65 -12.41
CA LEU A 247 -4.10 -15.95 -11.18
C LEU A 247 -3.16 -16.50 -10.11
N THR A 248 -3.34 -16.04 -8.88
CA THR A 248 -2.72 -16.64 -7.70
C THR A 248 -3.52 -17.86 -7.25
N SER A 249 -3.04 -18.57 -6.22
CA SER A 249 -3.84 -19.61 -5.54
C SER A 249 -5.18 -19.05 -5.02
N LEU A 250 -5.17 -17.81 -4.52
CA LEU A 250 -6.37 -17.11 -4.08
C LEU A 250 -7.29 -16.76 -5.27
N GLY A 251 -6.72 -16.32 -6.39
CA GLY A 251 -7.47 -16.07 -7.63
C GLY A 251 -8.14 -17.32 -8.19
N VAL A 252 -7.45 -18.46 -8.15
CA VAL A 252 -8.04 -19.76 -8.53
C VAL A 252 -9.17 -20.15 -7.57
N ALA A 253 -8.97 -20.01 -6.25
CA ALA A 253 -10.01 -20.28 -5.26
C ALA A 253 -11.25 -19.40 -5.46
N LEU A 254 -11.06 -18.13 -5.83
CA LEU A 254 -12.14 -17.21 -6.20
C LEU A 254 -12.92 -17.70 -7.42
N SER A 255 -12.22 -18.17 -8.47
CA SER A 255 -12.87 -18.73 -9.68
C SER A 255 -13.61 -20.04 -9.40
N GLU A 256 -13.16 -20.82 -8.41
CA GLU A 256 -13.81 -22.07 -7.99
C GLU A 256 -14.94 -21.85 -6.96
N GLY A 257 -15.22 -20.60 -6.56
CA GLY A 257 -16.23 -20.27 -5.54
C GLY A 257 -15.84 -20.69 -4.11
N LYS A 258 -14.54 -20.90 -3.86
CA LYS A 258 -13.98 -21.22 -2.54
C LYS A 258 -13.50 -19.98 -1.76
N GLU A 259 -13.43 -18.84 -2.43
CA GLU A 259 -13.11 -17.53 -1.86
C GLU A 259 -14.09 -16.50 -2.45
N TRP A 260 -14.27 -15.36 -1.78
CA TRP A 260 -15.15 -14.28 -2.23
C TRP A 260 -14.44 -12.93 -2.26
N LEU A 261 -15.00 -12.02 -3.06
CA LEU A 261 -14.58 -10.62 -3.09
C LEU A 261 -15.12 -9.91 -1.87
N LEU A 262 -14.22 -9.56 -0.95
CA LEU A 262 -14.50 -8.66 0.15
C LEU A 262 -14.10 -7.25 -0.29
N LEU A 263 -15.02 -6.29 -0.18
CA LEU A 263 -14.82 -4.93 -0.69
C LEU A 263 -15.50 -3.90 0.20
N TYR A 264 -14.94 -2.69 0.20
CA TYR A 264 -15.55 -1.49 0.75
C TYR A 264 -16.79 -1.10 -0.06
N ASP A 265 -17.88 -0.68 0.58
CA ASP A 265 -19.15 -0.42 -0.11
C ASP A 265 -19.03 0.65 -1.19
N GLU A 266 -18.13 1.61 -1.03
CA GLU A 266 -17.81 2.67 -1.98
C GLU A 266 -17.29 2.15 -3.33
N LEU A 267 -16.71 0.94 -3.35
CA LEU A 267 -16.22 0.29 -4.56
C LEU A 267 -17.32 -0.33 -5.42
N ARG A 268 -18.53 -0.57 -4.87
CA ARG A 268 -19.65 -1.18 -5.62
C ARG A 268 -20.07 -0.36 -6.84
N PHE A 269 -19.77 0.94 -6.85
CA PHE A 269 -20.11 1.86 -7.95
C PHE A 269 -19.02 1.94 -9.02
N VAL A 270 -17.84 1.39 -8.75
CA VAL A 270 -16.65 1.50 -9.62
C VAL A 270 -16.24 0.14 -10.16
N LEU A 271 -16.33 -0.92 -9.35
CA LEU A 271 -15.99 -2.26 -9.81
C LEU A 271 -17.12 -2.85 -10.68
N ASP A 272 -16.80 -3.14 -11.94
CA ASP A 272 -17.65 -3.84 -12.89
C ASP A 272 -17.50 -5.36 -12.69
N GLU A 273 -18.49 -5.98 -12.04
CA GLU A 273 -18.54 -7.42 -11.80
C GLU A 273 -18.39 -8.24 -13.09
N GLY A 274 -18.98 -7.79 -14.19
CA GLY A 274 -18.86 -8.47 -15.48
C GLY A 274 -17.45 -8.42 -16.04
N LEU A 275 -16.69 -7.35 -15.78
CA LEU A 275 -15.27 -7.27 -16.13
C LEU A 275 -14.42 -8.19 -15.24
N LEU A 276 -14.74 -8.27 -13.95
CA LEU A 276 -14.06 -9.16 -13.01
C LEU A 276 -14.24 -10.64 -13.40
N GLU A 277 -15.44 -11.05 -13.81
CA GLU A 277 -15.67 -12.41 -14.34
C GLU A 277 -14.89 -12.68 -15.63
N LEU A 278 -14.85 -11.71 -16.56
CA LEU A 278 -14.05 -11.86 -17.78
C LEU A 278 -12.56 -12.03 -17.50
N PHE A 279 -12.02 -11.42 -16.44
CA PHE A 279 -10.62 -11.65 -16.05
C PHE A 279 -10.39 -13.06 -15.52
N LYS A 280 -11.30 -13.59 -14.71
CA LYS A 280 -11.21 -14.96 -14.20
C LYS A 280 -11.15 -15.94 -15.37
N ASP A 281 -12.06 -15.80 -16.33
CA ASP A 281 -12.08 -16.63 -17.54
C ASP A 281 -10.78 -16.46 -18.34
N ALA A 282 -10.39 -15.22 -18.64
CA ALA A 282 -9.25 -14.92 -19.50
C ALA A 282 -7.89 -15.34 -18.91
N LEU A 283 -7.78 -15.48 -17.59
CA LEU A 283 -6.56 -15.90 -16.89
C LEU A 283 -6.59 -17.36 -16.43
N SER A 284 -7.75 -18.03 -16.45
CA SER A 284 -7.89 -19.44 -16.07
C SER A 284 -7.08 -20.41 -16.95
N GLU A 285 -6.91 -20.07 -18.23
CA GLU A 285 -6.24 -20.95 -19.21
C GLU A 285 -4.71 -20.94 -19.07
N SER A 286 -4.12 -19.77 -18.88
CA SER A 286 -2.66 -19.58 -18.76
C SER A 286 -2.27 -18.14 -18.41
N PRO A 287 -1.11 -17.95 -17.74
CA PRO A 287 -0.48 -16.63 -17.59
C PRO A 287 -0.31 -15.93 -18.94
N CYS A 288 -0.54 -14.62 -19.00
CA CYS A 288 -0.34 -13.84 -20.21
C CYS A 288 0.18 -12.44 -19.92
N SER A 289 0.68 -11.75 -20.93
CA SER A 289 1.02 -10.33 -20.83
C SER A 289 -0.26 -9.47 -20.70
N PHE A 290 -0.21 -8.36 -19.96
CA PHE A 290 -1.34 -7.43 -19.82
C PHE A 290 -1.90 -6.97 -21.17
N GLY A 291 -1.06 -6.72 -22.18
CA GLY A 291 -1.52 -6.34 -23.53
C GLY A 291 -2.31 -7.46 -24.24
N THR A 292 -2.04 -8.73 -23.92
CA THR A 292 -2.83 -9.87 -24.40
C THR A 292 -4.15 -9.95 -23.66
N LEU A 293 -4.14 -9.77 -22.33
CA LEU A 293 -5.36 -9.69 -21.52
C LEU A 293 -6.28 -8.58 -22.03
N LEU A 294 -5.75 -7.38 -22.26
CA LEU A 294 -6.49 -6.24 -22.80
C LEU A 294 -7.16 -6.57 -24.15
N ARG A 295 -6.46 -7.27 -25.05
CA ARG A 295 -7.04 -7.72 -26.33
C ARG A 295 -8.17 -8.74 -26.11
N ARG A 296 -7.99 -9.71 -25.22
CA ARG A 296 -9.02 -10.73 -24.89
C ARG A 296 -10.28 -10.06 -24.35
N ILE A 297 -10.14 -9.14 -23.39
CA ILE A 297 -11.28 -8.39 -22.82
C ILE A 297 -12.01 -7.60 -23.92
N ARG A 298 -11.27 -6.92 -24.81
CA ARG A 298 -11.85 -6.14 -25.91
C ARG A 298 -12.54 -6.98 -26.98
N THR A 299 -12.27 -8.28 -27.07
CA THR A 299 -13.06 -9.19 -27.92
C THR A 299 -14.50 -9.31 -27.42
N TYR A 300 -14.71 -9.29 -26.09
CA TYR A 300 -16.04 -9.40 -25.47
C TYR A 300 -16.67 -8.04 -25.18
N ARG A 301 -15.87 -7.02 -24.84
CA ARG A 301 -16.30 -5.63 -24.61
C ARG A 301 -15.44 -4.63 -25.40
N PRO A 302 -15.73 -4.43 -26.70
CA PRO A 302 -14.92 -3.57 -27.58
C PRO A 302 -14.73 -2.13 -27.08
N ASP A 303 -15.75 -1.58 -26.43
CA ASP A 303 -15.76 -0.19 -25.96
C ASP A 303 -15.14 -0.02 -24.55
N CYS A 304 -14.62 -1.08 -23.94
CA CYS A 304 -14.03 -1.01 -22.60
C CYS A 304 -12.74 -0.15 -22.62
N PRO A 305 -12.71 0.97 -21.90
CA PRO A 305 -11.53 1.84 -21.84
C PRO A 305 -10.34 1.11 -21.21
N ARG A 306 -9.12 1.35 -21.73
CA ARG A 306 -7.89 0.74 -21.20
C ARG A 306 -7.72 1.03 -19.71
N LEU A 307 -7.93 2.28 -19.30
CA LEU A 307 -7.84 2.72 -17.90
C LEU A 307 -8.76 1.93 -16.96
N TRP A 308 -9.89 1.42 -17.47
CA TRP A 308 -10.85 0.67 -16.67
C TRP A 308 -10.35 -0.75 -16.45
N VAL A 309 -9.80 -1.36 -17.51
CA VAL A 309 -9.11 -2.65 -17.42
C VAL A 309 -7.90 -2.57 -16.48
N GLU A 310 -7.10 -1.49 -16.56
CA GLU A 310 -5.96 -1.25 -15.66
C GLU A 310 -6.40 -1.13 -14.20
N TYR A 311 -7.43 -0.32 -13.91
CA TYR A 311 -7.95 -0.15 -12.55
C TYR A 311 -8.35 -1.48 -11.92
N HIS A 312 -9.11 -2.30 -12.65
CA HIS A 312 -9.65 -3.55 -12.12
C HIS A 312 -8.57 -4.63 -11.97
N ILE A 313 -7.61 -4.72 -12.90
CA ILE A 313 -6.53 -5.70 -12.76
C ILE A 313 -5.58 -5.33 -11.62
N LEU A 314 -5.32 -4.04 -11.42
CA LEU A 314 -4.55 -3.56 -10.27
C LEU A 314 -5.30 -3.77 -8.96
N TRP A 315 -6.62 -3.56 -8.94
CA TRP A 315 -7.42 -3.87 -7.76
C TRP A 315 -7.41 -5.38 -7.43
N LEU A 316 -7.55 -6.25 -8.43
CA LEU A 316 -7.41 -7.70 -8.24
C LEU A 316 -6.02 -8.09 -7.73
N ALA A 317 -4.97 -7.41 -8.22
CA ALA A 317 -3.61 -7.62 -7.76
C ALA A 317 -3.40 -7.14 -6.32
N LYS A 318 -3.95 -5.96 -5.99
CA LYS A 318 -3.97 -5.41 -4.62
C LYS A 318 -4.59 -6.39 -3.64
N GLN A 319 -5.72 -7.00 -3.99
CA GLN A 319 -6.41 -7.99 -3.17
C GLN A 319 -5.79 -9.40 -3.20
N GLY A 320 -4.72 -9.61 -3.96
CA GLY A 320 -3.95 -10.85 -3.99
C GLY A 320 -4.54 -11.94 -4.88
N PHE A 321 -5.56 -11.64 -5.68
CA PHE A 321 -6.15 -12.59 -6.64
C PHE A 321 -5.31 -12.74 -7.91
N VAL A 322 -4.55 -11.70 -8.26
CA VAL A 322 -3.69 -11.66 -9.45
C VAL A 322 -2.27 -11.31 -9.04
N ALA A 323 -1.28 -12.02 -9.60
CA ALA A 323 0.12 -11.65 -9.48
C ALA A 323 0.57 -10.87 -10.72
N LEU A 324 1.37 -9.83 -10.49
CA LEU A 324 2.03 -9.03 -11.52
C LEU A 324 3.53 -9.27 -11.45
N ARG A 325 4.17 -9.54 -12.60
CA ARG A 325 5.62 -9.75 -12.68
C ARG A 325 6.22 -9.01 -13.86
N GLN A 326 7.46 -8.54 -13.69
CA GLN A 326 8.21 -8.00 -14.81
C GLN A 326 8.61 -9.14 -15.77
N ARG A 327 8.74 -8.84 -17.06
CA ARG A 327 9.11 -9.85 -18.07
C ARG A 327 10.47 -10.51 -17.81
N SER A 328 11.36 -9.84 -17.07
CA SER A 328 12.72 -10.30 -16.76
C SER A 328 12.84 -11.29 -15.60
N GLU A 329 11.77 -11.57 -14.85
CA GLU A 329 11.81 -12.39 -13.62
C GLU A 329 11.47 -13.87 -13.87
N ARG A 330 11.94 -14.45 -14.98
CA ARG A 330 11.70 -15.86 -15.33
C ARG A 330 12.66 -16.84 -14.68
#